data_AF-A0A5C6FN10-F1
#
_entry.id   AF-A0A5C6FN10-F1
#
_cell.length_a   1.000
_cell.length_b   1.000
_cell.length_c   1.000
_cell.angle_alpha   90.00
_cell.angle_beta   90.00
_cell.angle_gamma   90.00
#
_symmetry.space_group_name_H-M   'P 1'
#
loop_
_entity.id
_entity.type
_entity.pdbx_description
1 polymer ?
#
loop_
_entity_poly.entity_id
_entity_poly.type
_entity_poly.pdbx_seq_one_letter_code
_entity_poly.pdbx_strand_id
1 'polypeptide(L)'
;MKSFTLTHLLLLVTWCAIAFVMLSRHFASRPYSGDVGDLAHIWSQSHVADATYLTVLSEEALANAPRWHPADPNPPVSARAALAIADRHRSKILDDDSIYDWRLDSVSLLPLDAKNDKWCWSIYFAAFPKVWPGPNDHDPFLELFVLMDGSIVPSERRDLSQHIPEKDPASRRQPIEDTP
;
A
#
# COMPACT_ATOMS: atom_id res chain seq x y z
N MET A 1 43.58 20.30 35.95
CA MET A 1 42.72 19.37 35.18
C MET A 1 41.55 18.98 36.07
N LYS A 2 40.32 19.39 35.76
CA LYS A 2 39.13 19.01 36.52
C LYS A 2 38.75 17.59 36.11
N SER A 3 38.72 16.65 37.05
CA SER A 3 38.29 15.27 36.78
C SER A 3 36.81 15.28 36.41
N PHE A 4 36.49 14.81 35.21
CA PHE A 4 35.12 14.58 34.80
C PHE A 4 34.63 13.34 35.56
N THR A 5 33.81 13.55 36.60
CA THR A 5 33.37 12.45 37.45
C THR A 5 32.33 11.59 36.73
N LEU A 6 32.32 10.28 37.01
CA LEU A 6 31.36 9.30 36.47
C LEU A 6 29.90 9.79 36.53
N THR A 7 29.56 10.58 37.54
CA THR A 7 28.23 11.19 37.73
C THR A 7 27.82 12.12 36.59
N HIS A 8 28.76 12.90 36.03
CA HIS A 8 28.47 13.79 34.91
C HIS A 8 28.19 13.00 33.61
N LEU A 9 28.87 11.88 33.43
CA LEU A 9 28.65 11.00 32.28
C LEU A 9 27.25 10.35 32.33
N LEU A 10 26.84 9.85 33.50
CA LEU A 10 25.51 9.23 33.69
C LEU A 10 24.38 10.24 33.47
N LEU A 11 24.54 11.47 33.97
CA LEU A 11 23.57 12.54 33.73
C LEU A 11 23.46 12.87 32.23
N LEU A 12 24.59 12.99 31.52
CA LEU A 12 24.61 13.28 30.09
C LEU A 12 23.86 12.19 29.29
N VAL A 13 24.16 10.91 29.54
CA VAL A 13 23.50 9.79 28.85
C VAL A 13 21.99 9.79 29.10
N THR A 14 21.57 10.04 30.34
CA THR A 14 20.15 10.12 30.70
C THR A 14 19.45 11.26 29.97
N TRP A 15 20.07 12.45 29.92
CA TRP A 15 19.53 13.58 29.17
C TRP A 15 19.46 13.33 27.66
N CYS A 16 20.48 12.68 27.08
CA CYS A 16 20.46 12.27 25.67
C CYS A 16 19.30 11.30 25.38
N ALA A 17 19.05 10.31 26.25
CA ALA A 17 17.95 9.37 26.09
C ALA A 17 16.58 10.07 26.16
N ILE A 18 16.39 10.97 27.12
CA ILE A 18 15.15 11.76 27.24
C ILE A 18 14.95 12.66 26.02
N ALA A 19 16.00 13.38 25.60
CA ALA A 19 15.94 14.23 24.41
C ALA A 19 15.61 13.43 23.14
N PHE A 20 16.18 12.24 22.99
CA PHE A 20 15.88 11.34 21.88
C PHE A 20 14.43 10.89 21.86
N VAL A 21 13.86 10.52 23.03
CA VAL A 21 12.43 10.14 23.15
C VAL A 21 11.51 11.33 22.87
N MET A 22 11.85 12.53 23.33
CA MET A 22 11.05 13.73 23.06
C MET A 22 11.14 14.13 21.58
N LEU A 23 12.32 14.04 20.99
CA LEU A 23 12.55 14.38 19.59
C LEU A 23 11.85 13.38 18.66
N SER A 24 11.89 12.08 18.97
CA SER A 24 11.17 11.07 18.19
C SER A 24 9.66 11.26 18.29
N ARG A 25 9.12 11.57 19.48
CA ARG A 25 7.71 11.95 19.64
C ARG A 25 7.34 13.20 18.86
N HIS A 26 8.19 14.22 18.88
CA HIS A 26 7.97 15.45 18.12
C HIS A 26 7.93 15.18 16.62
N PHE A 27 8.87 14.40 16.08
CA PHE A 27 8.86 14.03 14.66
C PHE A 27 7.69 13.11 14.30
N ALA A 28 7.30 12.19 15.17
CA ALA A 28 6.12 11.35 14.97
C ALA A 28 4.80 12.16 15.05
N SER A 29 4.78 13.25 15.81
CA SER A 29 3.62 14.15 15.92
C SER A 29 3.52 15.17 14.79
N ARG A 30 4.57 15.35 13.98
CA ARG A 30 4.46 16.23 12.82
C ARG A 30 3.47 15.57 11.86
N PRO A 31 2.41 16.29 11.44
CA PRO A 31 1.53 15.79 10.40
C PRO A 31 2.41 15.40 9.21
N TYR A 32 2.16 14.21 8.66
CA TYR A 32 2.88 13.73 7.50
C TYR A 32 2.83 14.83 6.42
N SER A 33 3.98 15.44 6.12
CA SER A 33 4.06 16.60 5.22
C SER A 33 4.44 16.19 3.80
N GLY A 34 4.29 14.91 3.45
CA GLY A 34 4.37 14.50 2.06
C GLY A 34 3.31 15.27 1.30
N ASP A 35 3.71 15.90 0.19
CA ASP A 35 2.78 16.63 -0.66
C ASP A 35 1.85 15.60 -1.30
N VAL A 36 0.67 15.41 -0.70
CA VAL A 36 -0.36 14.45 -1.13
C VAL A 36 -1.07 14.94 -2.41
N GLY A 37 -0.38 15.73 -3.23
CA GLY A 37 -0.92 16.37 -4.43
C GLY A 37 -1.37 15.41 -5.52
N ASP A 38 -1.22 14.09 -5.35
CA ASP A 38 -1.48 13.08 -6.37
C ASP A 38 -2.43 11.95 -5.91
N LEU A 39 -3.32 12.21 -4.96
CA LEU A 39 -4.33 11.24 -4.49
C LEU A 39 -5.34 10.81 -5.56
N ALA A 40 -5.42 11.54 -6.67
CA ALA A 40 -6.19 11.12 -7.83
C ALA A 40 -5.71 9.78 -8.44
N HIS A 41 -4.59 9.23 -7.96
CA HIS A 41 -3.95 8.05 -8.54
C HIS A 41 -3.51 6.98 -7.52
N ILE A 42 -4.14 6.88 -6.34
CA ILE A 42 -3.95 5.64 -5.55
C ILE A 42 -4.74 4.53 -6.22
N TRP A 43 -4.08 3.86 -7.16
CA TRP A 43 -4.50 2.60 -7.74
C TRP A 43 -3.45 1.54 -7.43
N SER A 44 -3.91 0.31 -7.26
CA SER A 44 -3.05 -0.86 -7.25
C SER A 44 -3.48 -1.81 -8.35
N GLN A 45 -2.51 -2.38 -9.03
CA GLN A 45 -2.70 -3.43 -10.01
C GLN A 45 -2.13 -4.72 -9.43
N SER A 46 -3.01 -5.67 -9.18
CA SER A 46 -2.69 -6.98 -8.66
C SER A 46 -2.77 -8.01 -9.78
N HIS A 47 -1.88 -9.00 -9.76
CA HIS A 47 -1.85 -10.08 -10.75
C HIS A 47 -2.19 -11.38 -10.05
N VAL A 48 -3.26 -12.05 -10.52
CA VAL A 48 -3.73 -13.32 -9.98
C VAL A 48 -4.01 -14.25 -11.15
N ALA A 49 -3.14 -15.24 -11.34
CA ALA A 49 -3.22 -16.17 -12.46
C ALA A 49 -3.33 -15.44 -13.82
N ASP A 50 -4.42 -15.62 -14.55
CA ASP A 50 -4.70 -15.05 -15.87
C ASP A 50 -5.47 -13.71 -15.82
N ALA A 51 -5.74 -13.21 -14.61
CA ALA A 51 -6.50 -12.00 -14.38
C ALA A 51 -5.65 -10.91 -13.72
N THR A 52 -5.99 -9.67 -14.05
CA THR A 52 -5.45 -8.49 -13.39
C THR A 52 -6.56 -7.81 -12.61
N TYR A 53 -6.32 -7.51 -11.34
CA TYR A 53 -7.25 -6.82 -10.48
C TYR A 53 -6.81 -5.38 -10.32
N LEU A 54 -7.63 -4.44 -10.78
CA LEU A 54 -7.38 -3.01 -10.60
C LEU A 54 -8.21 -2.52 -9.41
N THR A 55 -7.54 -2.07 -8.37
CA THR A 55 -8.18 -1.41 -7.24
C THR A 55 -7.99 0.08 -7.39
N VAL A 56 -9.09 0.82 -7.50
CA VAL A 56 -9.07 2.30 -7.57
C VAL A 56 -9.74 2.85 -6.33
N LEU A 57 -9.02 3.67 -5.58
CA LEU A 57 -9.60 4.36 -4.44
C LEU A 57 -10.48 5.52 -4.93
N SER A 58 -11.80 5.38 -4.81
CA SER A 58 -12.73 6.44 -5.23
C SER A 58 -12.74 7.62 -4.25
N GLU A 59 -13.04 8.82 -4.76
CA GLU A 59 -13.24 10.01 -3.92
C GLU A 59 -14.36 9.80 -2.89
N GLU A 60 -15.41 9.06 -3.26
CA GLU A 60 -16.51 8.71 -2.35
C GLU A 60 -16.04 7.83 -1.19
N ALA A 61 -15.23 6.81 -1.47
CA ALA A 61 -14.65 5.96 -0.44
C ALA A 61 -13.76 6.78 0.51
N LEU A 62 -12.96 7.71 -0.03
CA LEU A 62 -12.13 8.62 0.76
C LEU A 62 -12.95 9.58 1.61
N ALA A 63 -14.03 10.15 1.06
CA ALA A 63 -14.93 11.06 1.74
C ALA A 63 -15.57 10.38 2.96
N ASN A 64 -16.00 9.12 2.80
CA ASN A 64 -16.67 8.34 3.84
C ASN A 64 -15.72 7.71 4.87
N ALA A 65 -14.43 7.52 4.54
CA ALA A 65 -13.46 6.94 5.47
C ALA A 65 -13.35 7.75 6.78
N PRO A 66 -13.37 7.13 7.96
CA PRO A 66 -13.16 7.82 9.23
C PRO A 66 -11.82 8.55 9.27
N ARG A 67 -11.80 9.71 9.91
CA ARG A 67 -10.54 10.43 10.20
C ARG A 67 -9.79 9.71 11.32
N TRP A 68 -8.48 9.62 11.19
CA TRP A 68 -7.60 9.11 12.24
C TRP A 68 -6.25 9.84 12.19
N HIS A 69 -5.88 10.47 13.30
CA HIS A 69 -4.63 11.21 13.38
C HIS A 69 -3.50 10.27 13.87
N PRO A 70 -2.29 10.29 13.27
CA PRO A 70 -1.20 9.38 13.66
C PRO A 70 -0.70 9.50 15.11
N ALA A 71 -0.95 10.64 15.74
CA ALA A 71 -0.65 10.85 17.15
C ALA A 71 -1.66 10.15 18.09
N ASP A 72 -2.81 9.73 17.57
CA ASP A 72 -3.77 8.94 18.34
C ASP A 72 -3.26 7.50 18.48
N PRO A 73 -3.39 6.88 19.67
CA PRO A 73 -2.69 5.64 19.99
C PRO A 73 -3.14 4.44 19.16
N ASN A 74 -4.39 4.42 18.69
CA ASN A 74 -4.94 3.29 17.94
C ASN A 74 -5.81 3.79 16.77
N PRO A 75 -5.62 3.25 15.56
CA PRO A 75 -6.56 3.46 14.46
C PRO A 75 -7.92 2.81 14.77
N PRO A 76 -9.02 3.34 14.21
CA PRO A 76 -10.36 2.78 14.42
C PRO A 76 -10.45 1.30 14.03
N VAL A 77 -9.70 0.89 13.00
CA VAL A 77 -9.49 -0.51 12.64
C VAL A 77 -8.07 -0.91 12.98
N SER A 78 -7.90 -1.91 13.85
CA SER A 78 -6.57 -2.48 14.14
C SER A 78 -6.01 -3.26 12.95
N ALA A 79 -4.69 -3.37 12.85
CA ALA A 79 -4.01 -4.17 11.81
C ALA A 79 -4.53 -5.61 11.74
N ARG A 80 -4.81 -6.25 12.90
CA ARG A 80 -5.37 -7.60 12.96
C ARG A 80 -6.78 -7.67 12.37
N ALA A 81 -7.63 -6.69 12.67
CA ALA A 81 -8.98 -6.63 12.13
C ALA A 81 -8.96 -6.40 10.62
N ALA A 82 -8.09 -5.49 10.13
CA ALA A 82 -7.89 -5.24 8.71
C ALA A 82 -7.40 -6.49 7.97
N LEU A 83 -6.41 -7.20 8.52
CA LEU A 83 -5.93 -8.46 7.97
C LEU A 83 -7.05 -9.51 7.88
N ALA A 84 -7.86 -9.66 8.92
CA ALA A 84 -8.97 -10.60 8.90
C ALA A 84 -10.05 -10.24 7.84
N ILE A 85 -10.26 -8.94 7.57
CA ILE A 85 -11.14 -8.48 6.50
C ILE A 85 -10.53 -8.81 5.13
N ALA A 86 -9.26 -8.48 4.94
CA ALA A 86 -8.53 -8.73 3.70
C ALA A 86 -8.44 -10.23 3.39
N ASP A 87 -8.16 -11.07 4.38
CA ASP A 87 -8.05 -12.52 4.23
C ASP A 87 -9.38 -13.16 3.78
N ARG A 88 -10.51 -12.73 4.35
CA ARG A 88 -11.85 -13.15 3.89
C ARG A 88 -12.19 -12.69 2.47
N HIS A 89 -11.60 -11.60 2.01
CA HIS A 89 -11.79 -11.13 0.64
C HIS A 89 -10.88 -11.89 -0.33
N ARG A 90 -9.61 -12.08 0.06
CA ARG A 90 -8.64 -12.92 -0.63
C ARG A 90 -9.22 -14.31 -0.90
N SER A 91 -9.80 -14.97 0.08
CA SER A 91 -10.38 -16.32 -0.09
C SER A 91 -11.59 -16.39 -1.03
N LYS A 92 -12.13 -15.25 -1.47
CA LYS A 92 -13.20 -15.17 -2.49
C LYS A 92 -12.65 -14.93 -3.89
N ILE A 93 -11.49 -14.28 -3.98
CA ILE A 93 -10.81 -13.97 -5.24
C ILE A 93 -9.93 -15.14 -5.66
N LEU A 94 -9.19 -15.68 -4.71
CA LEU A 94 -8.22 -16.73 -4.93
C LEU A 94 -8.88 -18.09 -4.78
N ASP A 95 -8.56 -18.99 -5.70
CA ASP A 95 -8.90 -20.39 -5.59
C ASP A 95 -7.82 -21.11 -4.77
N ASP A 96 -8.23 -21.84 -3.73
CA ASP A 96 -7.33 -22.57 -2.83
C ASP A 96 -6.63 -23.75 -3.56
N ASP A 97 -7.18 -24.20 -4.69
CA ASP A 97 -6.60 -25.27 -5.54
C ASP A 97 -5.51 -24.78 -6.51
N SER A 98 -5.05 -23.52 -6.38
CA SER A 98 -4.02 -22.98 -7.28
C SER A 98 -2.64 -23.65 -7.11
N ILE A 99 -1.81 -23.56 -8.15
CA ILE A 99 -0.39 -23.97 -8.12
C ILE A 99 0.48 -23.07 -7.23
N TYR A 100 -0.11 -22.02 -6.64
CA TYR A 100 0.57 -21.07 -5.77
C TYR A 100 0.18 -21.30 -4.31
N ASP A 101 1.12 -20.99 -3.41
CA ASP A 101 0.92 -20.86 -1.98
C ASP A 101 0.90 -19.36 -1.63
N TRP A 102 -0.30 -18.85 -1.34
CA TRP A 102 -0.51 -17.42 -1.09
C TRP A 102 -0.27 -17.09 0.38
N ARG A 103 0.73 -16.25 0.63
CA ARG A 103 1.12 -15.86 1.98
C ARG A 103 1.00 -14.36 2.18
N LEU A 104 0.70 -13.97 3.41
CA LEU A 104 0.82 -12.58 3.82
C LEU A 104 2.29 -12.18 3.75
N ASP A 105 2.57 -11.09 3.04
CA ASP A 105 3.93 -10.54 2.91
C ASP A 105 4.05 -9.23 3.70
N SER A 106 3.09 -8.30 3.58
CA SER A 106 3.10 -7.08 4.40
C SER A 106 1.72 -6.56 4.81
N VAL A 107 1.69 -5.83 5.93
CA VAL A 107 0.54 -5.05 6.42
C VAL A 107 1.06 -3.65 6.75
N SER A 108 0.65 -2.67 5.95
CA SER A 108 1.17 -1.32 6.01
C SER A 108 0.04 -0.30 6.20
N LEU A 109 0.30 0.75 6.98
CA LEU A 109 -0.63 1.85 7.18
C LEU A 109 -0.25 2.98 6.22
N LEU A 110 -1.16 3.36 5.32
CA LEU A 110 -0.90 4.34 4.26
C LEU A 110 -1.75 5.60 4.44
N PRO A 111 -1.17 6.80 4.28
CA PRO A 111 -1.93 8.04 4.25
C PRO A 111 -2.68 8.14 2.91
N LEU A 112 -4.00 8.22 2.99
CA LEU A 112 -4.87 8.48 1.84
C LEU A 112 -5.18 9.96 1.66
N ASP A 113 -5.14 10.74 2.72
CA ASP A 113 -5.22 12.21 2.68
C ASP A 113 -4.64 12.73 3.99
N ALA A 114 -3.35 13.07 3.96
CA ALA A 114 -2.67 13.53 5.16
C ALA A 114 -3.19 14.90 5.64
N LYS A 115 -3.82 15.71 4.78
CA LYS A 115 -4.40 17.00 5.19
C LYS A 115 -5.71 16.80 5.97
N ASN A 116 -6.45 15.75 5.65
CA ASN A 116 -7.72 15.42 6.29
C ASN A 116 -7.65 14.20 7.23
N ASP A 117 -6.44 13.74 7.57
CA ASP A 117 -6.21 12.58 8.43
C ASP A 117 -6.94 11.32 7.94
N LYS A 118 -6.96 11.09 6.62
CA LYS A 118 -7.52 9.87 6.04
C LYS A 118 -6.41 8.86 5.82
N TRP A 119 -6.65 7.64 6.28
CA TRP A 119 -5.69 6.54 6.23
C TRP A 119 -6.38 5.26 5.79
N CYS A 120 -5.60 4.31 5.29
CA CYS A 120 -6.05 2.94 5.07
C CYS A 120 -4.95 1.96 5.46
N TRP A 121 -5.34 0.70 5.63
CA TRP A 121 -4.41 -0.42 5.62
C TRP A 121 -4.22 -0.90 4.18
N SER A 122 -2.97 -1.04 3.73
CA SER A 122 -2.59 -1.86 2.58
C SER A 122 -2.15 -3.23 3.09
N ILE A 123 -2.78 -4.28 2.56
CA ILE A 123 -2.47 -5.68 2.88
C ILE A 123 -1.99 -6.33 1.60
N TYR A 124 -0.74 -6.78 1.60
CA TYR A 124 -0.08 -7.36 0.44
C TYR A 124 0.12 -8.87 0.65
N PHE A 125 -0.44 -9.66 -0.26
CA PHE A 125 -0.25 -11.10 -0.34
C PHE A 125 0.61 -11.45 -1.54
N ALA A 126 1.68 -12.21 -1.32
CA ALA A 126 2.55 -12.72 -2.37
C ALA A 126 2.22 -14.19 -2.66
N ALA A 127 2.21 -14.55 -3.94
CA ALA A 127 2.06 -15.92 -4.39
C ALA A 127 3.43 -16.59 -4.48
N PHE A 128 3.60 -17.72 -3.80
CA PHE A 128 4.81 -18.53 -3.89
C PHE A 128 4.51 -19.79 -4.71
N PRO A 129 5.18 -20.00 -5.85
CA PRO A 129 4.90 -21.14 -6.71
C PRO A 129 5.26 -22.46 -6.01
N LYS A 130 4.35 -23.44 -6.00
CA LYS A 130 4.59 -24.78 -5.39
C LYS A 130 5.60 -25.60 -6.20
N VAL A 131 5.78 -25.26 -7.46
CA VAL A 131 6.74 -25.85 -8.41
C VAL A 131 7.51 -24.70 -9.05
N TRP A 132 8.82 -24.86 -9.27
CA TRP A 132 9.66 -23.82 -9.88
C TRP A 132 9.04 -23.24 -11.16
N PRO A 133 8.62 -21.95 -11.16
CA PRO A 133 8.14 -21.30 -12.36
C PRO A 133 9.38 -20.97 -13.21
N GLY A 134 9.28 -21.01 -14.52
CA GLY A 134 10.42 -20.68 -15.37
C GLY A 134 11.02 -19.29 -15.06
N PRO A 135 12.20 -18.98 -15.60
CA PRO A 135 12.94 -17.73 -15.30
C PRO A 135 12.25 -16.42 -15.70
N ASN A 136 11.09 -16.46 -16.36
CA ASN A 136 10.39 -15.29 -16.90
C ASN A 136 8.99 -15.09 -16.28
N ASP A 137 8.62 -15.88 -15.28
CA ASP A 137 7.33 -15.72 -14.63
C ASP A 137 7.44 -14.71 -13.49
N HIS A 138 6.59 -13.70 -13.47
CA HIS A 138 6.51 -12.77 -12.36
C HIS A 138 5.63 -13.38 -11.28
N ASP A 139 6.10 -13.40 -10.03
CA ASP A 139 5.33 -13.92 -8.91
C ASP A 139 4.01 -13.14 -8.78
N PRO A 140 2.85 -13.81 -8.90
CA PRO A 140 1.56 -13.16 -8.71
C PRO A 140 1.46 -12.51 -7.33
N PHE A 141 0.69 -11.44 -7.22
CA PHE A 141 0.45 -10.78 -5.95
C PHE A 141 -0.93 -10.13 -5.91
N LEU A 142 -1.44 -9.97 -4.69
CA LEU A 142 -2.73 -9.35 -4.41
C LEU A 142 -2.56 -8.31 -3.31
N GLU A 143 -2.83 -7.06 -3.66
CA GLU A 143 -2.87 -5.94 -2.73
C GLU A 143 -4.33 -5.51 -2.49
N LEU A 144 -4.71 -5.44 -1.23
CA LEU A 144 -6.05 -5.05 -0.80
C LEU A 144 -5.97 -3.84 0.13
N PHE A 145 -6.83 -2.86 -0.10
CA PHE A 145 -6.96 -1.69 0.77
C PHE A 145 -8.18 -1.81 1.68
N VAL A 146 -7.97 -1.68 2.99
CA VAL A 146 -9.03 -1.66 4.00
C VAL A 146 -9.07 -0.28 4.66
N LEU A 147 -10.20 0.40 4.56
CA LEU A 147 -10.41 1.74 5.11
C LEU A 147 -10.59 1.69 6.63
N MET A 148 -10.50 2.85 7.28
CA MET A 148 -10.63 2.97 8.74
C MET A 148 -12.04 2.70 9.27
N ASP A 149 -13.06 2.52 8.43
CA ASP A 149 -14.38 2.01 8.85
C ASP A 149 -14.48 0.48 8.76
N GLY A 150 -13.44 -0.18 8.27
CA GLY A 150 -13.40 -1.63 8.06
C GLY A 150 -14.00 -2.06 6.72
N SER A 151 -14.38 -1.13 5.86
CA SER A 151 -14.76 -1.44 4.49
C SER A 151 -13.52 -1.75 3.65
N ILE A 152 -13.70 -2.61 2.64
CA ILE A 152 -12.65 -2.95 1.67
C ILE A 152 -12.90 -2.19 0.37
N VAL A 153 -11.85 -1.64 -0.23
CA VAL A 153 -11.94 -0.98 -1.53
C VAL A 153 -12.16 -2.05 -2.60
N PRO A 154 -13.24 -1.98 -3.39
CA PRO A 154 -13.50 -2.98 -4.43
C PRO A 154 -12.41 -2.99 -5.50
N SER A 155 -11.99 -4.20 -5.89
CA SER A 155 -11.11 -4.42 -7.04
C SER A 155 -11.92 -4.84 -8.27
N GLU A 156 -11.67 -4.21 -9.41
CA GLU A 156 -12.23 -4.61 -10.70
C GLU A 156 -11.35 -5.70 -11.33
N ARG A 157 -11.94 -6.86 -11.63
CA ARG A 157 -11.26 -7.91 -12.41
C ARG A 157 -11.22 -7.49 -13.88
N ARG A 158 -10.04 -7.53 -14.47
CA ARG A 158 -9.78 -7.36 -15.91
C ARG A 158 -9.13 -8.61 -16.45
N ASP A 159 -9.83 -9.30 -17.34
CA ASP A 159 -9.28 -10.44 -18.04
C ASP A 159 -8.27 -9.94 -19.09
N LEU A 160 -7.03 -10.44 -19.02
CA LEU A 160 -5.94 -10.00 -19.90
C LEU A 160 -6.23 -10.25 -21.39
N SER A 161 -7.17 -11.16 -21.69
CA SER A 161 -7.61 -11.47 -23.05
C SER A 161 -8.44 -10.36 -23.71
N GLN A 162 -9.02 -9.42 -22.96
CA GLN A 162 -9.95 -8.41 -23.49
C GLN A 162 -9.31 -7.05 -23.78
N HIS A 163 -8.03 -6.85 -23.44
CA HIS A 163 -7.35 -5.56 -23.61
C HIS A 163 -6.04 -5.72 -24.40
N ILE A 164 -6.10 -6.38 -25.55
CA ILE A 164 -5.21 -5.98 -26.64
C ILE A 164 -5.84 -4.70 -27.16
N PRO A 165 -5.31 -3.49 -26.86
CA PRO A 165 -5.81 -2.28 -27.48
C PRO A 165 -5.76 -2.55 -28.98
N GLU A 166 -6.92 -2.53 -29.62
CA GLU A 166 -7.01 -2.60 -31.07
C GLU A 166 -6.10 -1.48 -31.55
N LYS A 167 -4.92 -1.89 -32.05
CA LYS A 167 -3.83 -1.00 -32.38
C LYS A 167 -4.43 0.10 -33.23
N ASP A 168 -4.48 1.32 -32.67
CA ASP A 168 -5.21 2.44 -33.26
C ASP A 168 -4.98 2.43 -34.79
N PRO A 169 -6.02 2.18 -35.60
CA PRO A 169 -5.86 2.10 -37.05
C PRO A 169 -5.28 3.40 -37.63
N ALA A 170 -5.32 4.52 -36.89
CA ALA A 170 -4.68 5.78 -37.25
C ALA A 170 -3.14 5.78 -37.13
N SER A 171 -2.53 4.79 -36.45
CA SER A 171 -1.06 4.61 -36.41
C SER A 171 -0.52 3.90 -37.65
N ARG A 172 -1.38 3.54 -38.61
CA ARG A 172 -0.97 3.07 -39.94
C ARG A 172 -0.40 4.26 -40.72
N ARG A 173 0.92 4.48 -40.52
CA ARG A 173 1.79 5.45 -41.21
C ARG A 173 1.20 5.92 -42.55
N GLN A 174 0.84 7.20 -42.64
CA GLN A 174 0.69 7.82 -43.94
C GLN A 174 2.04 7.68 -44.68
N PRO A 175 2.04 7.32 -45.97
CA PRO A 175 3.25 7.29 -46.78
C PRO A 175 3.96 8.63 -46.67
N ILE A 176 5.26 8.60 -46.40
CA ILE A 176 6.11 9.77 -46.53
C ILE A 176 6.09 10.10 -48.01
N GLU A 177 5.35 11.15 -48.40
CA GLU A 177 5.42 11.69 -49.75
C GLU A 177 6.79 12.37 -49.90
N ASP A 178 7.69 11.69 -50.62
CA ASP A 178 8.95 12.25 -51.08
C ASP A 178 8.65 13.48 -51.96
N THR A 179 8.97 14.66 -51.44
CA THR A 179 8.90 15.91 -52.20
C THR A 179 10.22 16.09 -52.98
N PRO A 180 10.16 16.45 -54.28
CA PRO A 180 11.32 16.53 -55.18
C PRO A 180 12.31 17.67 -54.87
#